data_AF-A0A1I7VI93-F1
#
_entry.id   AF-A0A1I7VI93-F1
#
_cell.length_a   1.000
_cell.length_b   1.000
_cell.length_c   1.000
_cell.angle_alpha   90.00
_cell.angle_beta   90.00
_cell.angle_gamma   90.00
#
_symmetry.space_group_name_H-M   'P 1'
#
loop_
_entity.id
_entity.type
_entity.pdbx_description
1 polymer ?
#
loop_
_entity_poly.entity_id
_entity_poly.type
_entity_poly.pdbx_seq_one_letter_code
_entity_poly.pdbx_strand_id
1 'polypeptide(L)'
;MNHLKFAADFEGLDESQGRCCSVVLTRREADSQVASIRLRSRYDITGEIFHFEMSLKRRLLNSISNAFSRPELDFDFLLNEKNLDLIKENIRCRKGIGDIDAVHRLWKQIQDYSGKPKQSEQEYQSLWDKLYKEAMLIPNLCHPSVAKGNFLNAHVIRFFGEKRKDDNLETAETIAKAWKALYNPLNACGERSYAFIGPLADMELALLDYVSSVLEQKGFLPIVVPDIVHESIPEGCGLQQRSEKDILYRLRDYSDFCLSGTSEMGLSSLVSGRVFGYDELPLKLKALSRCFRPEIATNAAESKLYRVHEFNKVEMFVICNENESDLQLDELVEVQTSIFSSLGLHCRLLDMPSEELGASAARKFDIEAWMPGRKMFGEVSSASNCTDYQARRLSIKYRDSNGVEKFAHTCNATAVATTRTLIALLETYQDERKRLLALPDDILQRMPKTRSWTISLHKAVDINTSRSTS
;
A
#
# COMPACT_ATOMS: atom_id res chain seq x y z
N MET A 1 -27.37 -30.12 2.93
CA MET A 1 -27.15 -29.82 4.36
C MET A 1 -25.72 -29.32 4.49
N ASN A 2 -25.56 -28.04 4.76
CA ASN A 2 -24.40 -27.41 5.39
C ASN A 2 -24.81 -25.95 5.62
N HIS A 3 -25.47 -25.72 6.76
CA HIS A 3 -25.79 -24.38 7.22
C HIS A 3 -24.51 -23.78 7.81
N LEU A 4 -23.97 -22.75 7.15
CA LEU A 4 -22.99 -21.85 7.73
C LEU A 4 -23.66 -21.10 8.89
N LYS A 5 -23.33 -21.48 10.13
CA LYS A 5 -23.61 -20.67 11.31
C LYS A 5 -22.52 -19.62 11.43
N PHE A 6 -22.85 -18.36 11.13
CA PHE A 6 -22.10 -17.23 11.65
C PHE A 6 -22.51 -17.03 13.11
N ALA A 7 -21.60 -17.31 14.04
CA ALA A 7 -21.73 -16.87 15.42
C ALA A 7 -21.04 -15.51 15.55
N ALA A 8 -21.84 -14.47 15.76
CA ALA A 8 -21.36 -13.18 16.25
C ALA A 8 -21.91 -13.05 17.67
N ASP A 9 -21.04 -13.22 18.66
CA ASP A 9 -21.35 -12.88 20.04
C ASP A 9 -21.28 -11.35 20.18
N PHE A 10 -22.44 -10.71 20.05
CA PHE A 10 -22.68 -9.37 20.54
C PHE A 10 -23.56 -9.49 21.78
N GLU A 11 -22.94 -9.43 22.96
CA GLU A 11 -23.67 -9.26 24.21
C GLU A 11 -24.36 -7.89 24.22
N GLY A 12 -25.64 -7.93 24.58
CA GLY A 12 -26.62 -6.86 24.36
C GLY A 12 -26.38 -5.57 25.14
N LEU A 13 -26.78 -4.47 24.52
CA LEU A 13 -27.23 -3.27 25.21
C LEU A 13 -28.65 -2.97 24.71
N ASP A 14 -29.62 -3.26 25.56
CA ASP A 14 -31.02 -2.87 25.40
C ASP A 14 -31.19 -1.40 25.81
N GLU A 15 -32.08 -0.72 25.11
CA GLU A 15 -32.38 0.70 25.23
C GLU A 15 -33.23 1.02 26.47
N SER A 16 -33.15 2.30 26.88
CA SER A 16 -34.24 3.12 27.44
C SER A 16 -34.15 3.56 28.91
N GLN A 17 -34.61 4.82 29.07
CA GLN A 17 -34.96 5.57 30.29
C GLN A 17 -33.88 6.49 30.87
N GLY A 18 -34.01 7.76 30.52
CA GLY A 18 -33.39 8.86 31.23
C GLY A 18 -33.97 9.06 32.62
N ARG A 19 -33.15 9.63 33.51
CA ARG A 19 -33.57 10.56 34.56
C ARG A 19 -32.36 11.33 35.07
N CYS A 20 -32.52 12.65 35.04
CA CYS A 20 -31.70 13.65 35.69
C CYS A 20 -31.71 13.41 37.21
N CYS A 21 -30.55 13.24 37.84
CA CYS A 21 -30.36 13.42 39.27
C CYS A 21 -28.96 13.94 39.57
N SER A 22 -28.91 15.21 39.92
CA SER A 22 -27.83 15.91 40.63
C SER A 22 -27.44 15.18 41.91
N VAL A 23 -26.15 14.90 42.11
CA VAL A 23 -25.62 14.48 43.41
C VAL A 23 -24.77 15.61 43.99
N VAL A 24 -25.27 16.10 45.13
CA VAL A 24 -24.76 17.18 45.96
C VAL A 24 -23.55 16.69 46.76
N LEU A 25 -22.50 17.51 46.78
CA LEU A 25 -21.33 17.41 47.66
C LEU A 25 -21.73 17.58 49.13
N THR A 26 -21.26 16.69 50.01
CA THR A 26 -21.24 16.93 51.46
C THR A 26 -19.82 16.88 52.01
N ARG A 27 -19.39 18.03 52.55
CA ARG A 27 -18.19 18.27 53.38
C ARG A 27 -18.38 17.70 54.79
N ARG A 28 -17.27 17.21 55.38
CA ARG A 28 -16.88 17.23 56.81
C ARG A 28 -15.38 16.86 56.86
N GLU A 29 -14.47 17.82 57.02
CA GLU A 29 -13.90 18.35 58.28
C GLU A 29 -13.14 17.32 59.13
N ALA A 30 -11.82 17.50 59.27
CA ALA A 30 -11.11 17.69 60.55
C ALA A 30 -9.57 17.56 60.40
N ASP A 31 -8.89 18.71 60.50
CA ASP A 31 -7.74 19.04 61.37
C ASP A 31 -6.34 18.39 61.30
N SER A 32 -5.40 19.31 61.02
CA SER A 32 -4.17 19.64 61.77
C SER A 32 -2.95 18.71 61.73
N GLN A 33 -1.86 19.24 61.18
CA GLN A 33 -0.60 19.43 61.91
C GLN A 33 0.34 20.39 61.16
N VAL A 34 0.71 21.48 61.82
CA VAL A 34 1.75 22.42 61.42
C VAL A 34 3.09 21.91 61.96
N ALA A 35 4.06 21.71 61.09
CA ALA A 35 5.47 21.62 61.45
C ALA A 35 6.27 22.53 60.52
N SER A 36 6.88 23.56 61.11
CA SER A 36 7.86 24.44 60.50
C SER A 36 9.19 23.71 60.30
N ILE A 37 9.95 24.08 59.26
CA ILE A 37 11.39 24.44 59.31
C ILE A 37 12.09 24.34 57.93
N ARG A 38 12.73 25.47 57.58
CA ARG A 38 13.90 25.69 56.69
C ARG A 38 13.75 25.59 55.17
N LEU A 39 13.64 26.79 54.59
CA LEU A 39 14.28 27.20 53.34
C LEU A 39 15.70 26.60 53.20
N ARG A 40 15.88 25.75 52.18
CA ARG A 40 17.15 25.61 51.46
C ARG A 40 16.83 25.58 49.97
N SER A 41 17.09 26.70 49.33
CA SER A 41 17.12 26.85 47.88
C SER A 41 18.21 25.95 47.29
N ARG A 42 17.79 24.94 46.53
CA ARG A 42 18.52 24.51 45.33
C ARG A 42 17.48 24.44 44.23
N TYR A 43 17.44 25.51 43.42
CA TYR A 43 16.74 25.50 42.15
C TYR A 43 17.47 24.49 41.26
N ASP A 44 16.90 23.29 41.15
CA ASP A 44 17.33 22.31 40.16
C ASP A 44 16.61 22.61 38.84
N ILE A 45 17.20 23.53 38.08
CA ILE A 45 16.70 24.00 36.78
C ILE A 45 16.71 22.86 35.74
N THR A 46 17.41 21.75 36.01
CA THR A 46 17.47 20.62 35.07
C THR A 46 16.25 19.70 35.15
N GLY A 47 15.61 19.60 36.32
CA GLY A 47 14.41 18.78 36.53
C GLY A 47 13.14 19.41 35.98
N GLU A 48 12.98 20.74 36.09
CA GLU A 48 11.78 21.45 35.59
C GLU A 48 11.75 21.53 34.07
N ILE A 49 12.90 21.67 33.39
CA ILE A 49 12.96 21.63 31.92
C ILE A 49 12.53 20.26 31.40
N PHE A 50 13.01 19.17 32.01
CA PHE A 50 12.67 17.81 31.61
C PHE A 50 11.18 17.47 31.88
N HIS A 51 10.63 17.95 33.00
CA HIS A 51 9.22 17.74 33.34
C HIS A 51 8.27 18.61 32.49
N PHE A 52 8.70 19.81 32.08
CA PHE A 52 7.96 20.69 31.18
C PHE A 52 7.98 20.15 29.74
N GLU A 53 9.12 19.66 29.24
CA GLU A 53 9.26 18.97 27.96
C GLU A 53 8.34 17.75 27.87
N MET A 54 8.31 16.91 28.92
CA MET A 54 7.42 15.74 28.98
C MET A 54 5.94 16.10 29.10
N SER A 55 5.60 17.15 29.86
CA SER A 55 4.23 17.63 30.04
C SER A 55 3.66 18.26 28.75
N LEU A 56 4.48 19.01 27.99
CA LEU A 56 4.09 19.58 26.70
C LEU A 56 4.04 18.51 25.60
N LYS A 57 5.03 17.59 25.52
CA LYS A 57 4.94 16.41 24.64
C LYS A 57 3.65 15.64 24.90
N ARG A 58 3.32 15.32 26.16
CA ARG A 58 2.07 14.60 26.50
C ARG A 58 0.81 15.39 26.17
N ARG A 59 0.79 16.71 26.36
CA ARG A 59 -0.40 17.53 26.06
C ARG A 59 -0.61 17.76 24.57
N LEU A 60 0.44 17.91 23.77
CA LEU A 60 0.37 17.97 22.31
C LEU A 60 0.05 16.60 21.68
N LEU A 61 0.55 15.51 22.26
CA LEU A 61 0.19 14.15 21.83
C LEU A 61 -1.28 13.81 22.16
N ASN A 62 -1.82 14.32 23.26
CA ASN A 62 -3.20 14.05 23.69
C ASN A 62 -4.27 15.00 23.13
N SER A 63 -3.90 16.13 22.50
CA SER A 63 -4.88 17.07 21.93
C SER A 63 -5.23 16.80 20.46
N ILE A 64 -4.71 15.72 19.89
CA ILE A 64 -5.08 15.29 18.54
C ILE A 64 -6.02 14.09 18.67
N SER A 65 -7.30 14.32 18.38
CA SER A 65 -8.33 13.30 18.29
C SER A 65 -7.89 12.13 17.40
N ASN A 66 -7.52 11.00 18.02
CA ASN A 66 -7.50 9.58 17.61
C ASN A 66 -7.45 9.13 16.12
N ALA A 67 -7.03 9.98 15.18
CA ALA A 67 -6.78 9.65 13.78
C ALA A 67 -5.63 10.47 13.15
N PHE A 68 -5.04 11.42 13.90
CA PHE A 68 -4.04 12.36 13.37
C PHE A 68 -2.84 12.60 14.31
N SER A 69 -2.57 11.67 15.24
CA SER A 69 -1.30 11.73 15.98
C SER A 69 -0.14 11.67 14.98
N ARG A 70 0.88 12.50 15.20
CA ARG A 70 2.05 12.49 14.32
C ARG A 70 2.67 11.08 14.24
N PRO A 71 3.18 10.68 13.06
CA PRO A 71 3.95 9.44 12.89
C PRO A 71 5.01 9.22 13.96
N GLU A 72 5.18 7.99 14.44
CA GLU A 72 6.23 7.63 15.39
C GLU A 72 7.54 7.29 14.64
N LEU A 73 8.10 8.28 13.94
CA LEU A 73 9.36 8.12 13.20
C LEU A 73 10.51 7.80 14.15
N ASP A 74 11.52 7.09 13.64
CA ASP A 74 12.72 6.73 14.40
C ASP A 74 13.68 7.93 14.53
N PHE A 75 13.31 8.90 15.37
CA PHE A 75 14.14 10.08 15.60
C PHE A 75 15.46 9.75 16.33
N ASP A 76 15.52 8.65 17.08
CA ASP A 76 16.76 8.17 17.69
C ASP A 76 17.76 7.73 16.61
N PHE A 77 17.27 7.09 15.54
CA PHE A 77 18.07 6.79 14.36
C PHE A 77 18.36 8.04 13.52
N LEU A 78 17.33 8.83 13.19
CA LEU A 78 17.42 9.95 12.26
C LEU A 78 18.24 11.13 12.78
N LEU A 79 18.28 11.37 14.10
CA LEU A 79 18.99 12.50 14.70
C LEU A 79 20.36 12.12 15.28
N ASN A 80 20.74 10.85 15.19
CA ASN A 80 22.05 10.38 15.63
C ASN A 80 23.11 10.69 14.58
N GLU A 81 24.08 11.53 14.94
CA GLU A 81 25.16 11.99 14.05
C GLU A 81 25.97 10.83 13.44
N LYS A 82 26.05 9.68 14.11
CA LYS A 82 26.76 8.50 13.59
C LYS A 82 26.07 7.87 12.37
N ASN A 83 24.77 8.13 12.18
CA ASN A 83 23.99 7.58 11.08
C ASN A 83 23.93 8.51 9.87
N LEU A 84 24.43 9.74 9.98
CA LEU A 84 24.32 10.76 8.92
C LEU A 84 24.86 10.28 7.57
N ASP A 85 26.08 9.75 7.53
CA ASP A 85 26.71 9.31 6.28
C ASP A 85 25.96 8.13 5.65
N LEU A 86 25.47 7.20 6.48
CA LEU A 86 24.63 6.09 6.05
C LEU A 86 23.34 6.60 5.41
N ILE A 87 22.65 7.53 6.05
CA ILE A 87 21.37 8.08 5.56
C ILE A 87 21.59 8.88 4.28
N LYS A 88 22.65 9.71 4.21
CA LYS A 88 23.01 10.47 3.00
C LYS A 88 23.28 9.53 1.82
N GLU A 89 24.03 8.46 2.06
CA GLU A 89 24.30 7.47 1.02
C GLU A 89 23.02 6.77 0.57
N ASN A 90 22.15 6.37 1.51
CA ASN A 90 20.88 5.75 1.21
C ASN A 90 19.97 6.67 0.37
N ILE A 91 19.85 7.95 0.75
CA ILE A 91 19.11 8.98 0.00
C ILE A 91 19.67 9.10 -1.43
N ARG A 92 21.00 9.21 -1.57
CA ARG A 92 21.68 9.33 -2.87
C ARG A 92 21.39 8.13 -3.77
N CYS A 93 21.43 6.92 -3.23
CA CYS A 93 21.11 5.69 -3.97
C CYS A 93 19.62 5.54 -4.32
N ARG A 94 18.74 6.34 -3.70
CA ARG A 94 17.27 6.29 -3.88
C ARG A 94 16.74 7.56 -4.53
N LYS A 95 17.36 7.95 -5.66
CA LYS A 95 16.98 9.12 -6.48
C LYS A 95 17.14 10.48 -5.78
N GLY A 96 17.86 10.55 -4.65
CA GLY A 96 18.19 11.80 -3.96
C GLY A 96 17.00 12.47 -3.26
N ILE A 97 15.96 11.71 -2.91
CA ILE A 97 14.75 12.26 -2.28
C ILE A 97 14.92 12.28 -0.76
N GLY A 98 14.75 13.45 -0.15
CA GLY A 98 14.93 13.73 1.27
C GLY A 98 16.23 14.50 1.57
N ASP A 99 16.22 15.31 2.63
CA ASP A 99 17.41 16.07 3.09
C ASP A 99 17.61 15.84 4.59
N ILE A 100 18.50 14.90 4.94
CA ILE A 100 18.82 14.62 6.35
C ILE A 100 19.55 15.80 7.03
N ASP A 101 20.29 16.62 6.28
CA ASP A 101 20.90 17.83 6.84
C ASP A 101 19.81 18.86 7.19
N ALA A 102 18.73 18.97 6.40
CA ALA A 102 17.57 19.79 6.76
C ALA A 102 16.91 19.32 8.05
N VAL A 103 16.72 18.01 8.22
CA VAL A 103 16.17 17.42 9.45
C VAL A 103 17.02 17.82 10.66
N HIS A 104 18.35 17.66 10.60
CA HIS A 104 19.25 18.07 11.68
C HIS A 104 19.27 19.59 11.91
N ARG A 105 19.23 20.41 10.85
CA ARG A 105 19.14 21.88 10.98
C ARG A 105 17.85 22.30 11.69
N LEU A 106 16.72 21.72 11.33
CA LEU A 106 15.42 21.99 11.95
C LEU A 106 15.40 21.50 13.40
N TRP A 107 15.98 20.34 13.68
CA TRP A 107 16.12 19.84 15.04
C TRP A 107 16.92 20.79 15.93
N LYS A 108 18.06 21.29 15.45
CA LYS A 108 18.86 22.28 16.16
C LYS A 108 18.08 23.57 16.40
N GLN A 109 17.31 24.05 15.41
CA GLN A 109 16.44 25.21 15.59
C GLN A 109 15.40 25.00 16.69
N ILE A 110 14.81 23.80 16.78
CA ILE A 110 13.85 23.44 17.84
C ILE A 110 14.53 23.46 19.22
N GLN A 111 15.73 22.88 19.34
CA GLN A 111 16.51 22.89 20.59
C GLN A 111 16.88 24.32 21.03
N ASP A 112 17.37 25.13 20.09
CA ASP A 112 17.72 26.54 20.31
C ASP A 112 16.47 27.39 20.62
N TYR A 113 15.30 26.99 20.11
CA TYR A 113 14.03 27.60 20.45
C TYR A 113 13.72 27.29 21.91
N SER A 114 13.61 26.03 22.34
CA SER A 114 13.21 25.65 23.71
C SER A 114 14.02 26.31 24.85
N GLY A 115 15.22 26.84 24.58
CA GLY A 115 16.05 27.56 25.54
C GLY A 115 15.78 29.08 25.73
N LYS A 116 14.82 29.70 25.02
CA LYS A 116 14.62 31.18 25.07
C LYS A 116 13.35 31.60 25.86
N PRO A 117 13.39 32.70 26.64
CA PRO A 117 12.20 33.24 27.30
C PRO A 117 11.26 33.99 26.31
N LYS A 118 9.94 33.87 26.52
CA LYS A 118 8.84 34.45 25.70
C LYS A 118 8.75 33.90 24.27
N GLN A 119 8.32 32.66 24.16
CA GLN A 119 8.18 31.97 22.88
C GLN A 119 6.74 31.92 22.41
N SER A 120 6.55 31.92 21.10
CA SER A 120 5.26 31.68 20.47
C SER A 120 5.06 30.17 20.31
N GLU A 121 4.00 29.64 20.92
CA GLU A 121 3.59 28.25 20.74
C GLU A 121 3.38 27.90 19.26
N GLN A 122 2.87 28.86 18.47
CA GLN A 122 2.62 28.68 17.04
C GLN A 122 3.91 28.50 16.24
N GLU A 123 4.97 29.24 16.60
CA GLU A 123 6.27 29.12 15.92
C GLU A 123 6.94 27.78 16.28
N TYR A 124 6.86 27.37 17.55
CA TYR A 124 7.37 26.06 17.99
C TYR A 124 6.66 24.92 17.24
N GLN A 125 5.34 24.97 17.16
CA GLN A 125 4.54 24.02 16.40
C GLN A 125 4.94 24.00 14.91
N SER A 126 5.12 25.19 14.30
CA SER A 126 5.52 25.30 12.89
C SER A 126 6.92 24.71 12.61
N LEU A 127 7.89 24.89 13.51
CA LEU A 127 9.22 24.27 13.38
C LEU A 127 9.13 22.75 13.39
N TRP A 128 8.33 22.24 14.31
CA TRP A 128 8.06 20.82 14.42
C TRP A 128 7.31 20.27 13.19
N ASP A 129 6.31 20.97 12.66
CA ASP A 129 5.61 20.56 11.42
C ASP A 129 6.58 20.49 10.24
N LYS A 130 7.50 21.46 10.13
CA LYS A 130 8.57 21.44 9.12
C LYS A 130 9.52 20.26 9.32
N LEU A 131 9.94 19.97 10.56
CA LEU A 131 10.79 18.81 10.87
C LEU A 131 10.14 17.51 10.40
N TYR A 132 8.86 17.32 10.72
CA TYR A 132 8.11 16.14 10.30
C TYR A 132 7.96 16.06 8.79
N LYS A 133 7.66 17.19 8.13
CA LYS A 133 7.58 17.23 6.66
C LYS A 133 8.87 16.78 6.00
N GLU A 134 10.03 17.23 6.48
CA GLU A 134 11.33 16.81 5.96
C GLU A 134 11.66 15.36 6.33
N ALA A 135 11.42 14.95 7.59
CA ALA A 135 11.69 13.60 8.05
C ALA A 135 10.83 12.54 7.34
N MET A 136 9.59 12.89 6.98
CA MET A 136 8.69 12.02 6.23
C MET A 136 9.20 11.71 4.81
N LEU A 137 10.02 12.58 4.21
CA LEU A 137 10.63 12.37 2.89
C LEU A 137 11.80 11.38 2.94
N ILE A 138 12.38 11.12 4.11
CA ILE A 138 13.50 10.18 4.27
C ILE A 138 13.00 8.76 3.96
N PRO A 139 13.56 8.09 2.95
CA PRO A 139 13.12 6.75 2.55
C PRO A 139 13.61 5.70 3.57
N ASN A 140 13.03 4.50 3.48
CA ASN A 140 13.53 3.35 4.21
C ASN A 140 14.99 3.02 3.82
N LEU A 141 15.70 2.33 4.69
CA LEU A 141 17.03 1.82 4.39
C LEU A 141 16.95 0.69 3.36
N CYS A 142 17.87 0.68 2.40
CA CYS A 142 18.04 -0.45 1.50
C CYS A 142 18.56 -1.67 2.26
N HIS A 143 17.99 -2.84 1.97
CA HIS A 143 18.56 -4.12 2.39
C HIS A 143 19.99 -4.26 1.83
N PRO A 144 20.97 -4.81 2.58
CA PRO A 144 22.38 -4.87 2.15
C PRO A 144 22.63 -5.57 0.81
N SER A 145 21.77 -6.51 0.44
CA SER A 145 21.87 -7.25 -0.85
C SER A 145 21.36 -6.47 -2.07
N VAL A 146 20.71 -5.31 -1.89
CA VAL A 146 20.15 -4.53 -3.00
C VAL A 146 21.26 -3.93 -3.85
N ALA A 147 21.21 -4.18 -5.15
CA ALA A 147 22.11 -3.55 -6.12
C ALA A 147 21.84 -2.04 -6.19
N LYS A 148 22.90 -1.24 -6.24
CA LYS A 148 22.79 0.22 -6.43
C LYS A 148 22.52 0.55 -7.89
N GLY A 149 21.65 1.53 -8.13
CA GLY A 149 21.43 2.14 -9.45
C GLY A 149 19.99 2.03 -9.94
N ASN A 150 19.83 2.30 -11.24
CA ASN A 150 18.54 2.33 -11.94
C ASN A 150 18.11 0.93 -12.41
N PHE A 151 16.95 0.84 -13.07
CA PHE A 151 16.39 -0.42 -13.58
C PHE A 151 17.36 -1.32 -14.37
N LEU A 152 18.37 -0.77 -15.07
CA LEU A 152 19.36 -1.56 -15.80
C LEU A 152 20.23 -2.43 -14.87
N ASN A 153 20.28 -2.10 -13.58
CA ASN A 153 20.97 -2.86 -12.54
C ASN A 153 20.08 -3.94 -11.91
N ALA A 154 18.82 -4.11 -12.34
CA ALA A 154 17.96 -5.17 -11.85
C ALA A 154 18.56 -6.55 -12.16
N HIS A 155 18.60 -7.42 -11.16
CA HIS A 155 19.21 -8.74 -11.30
C HIS A 155 18.14 -9.79 -11.58
N VAL A 156 18.27 -10.51 -12.69
CA VAL A 156 17.39 -11.64 -12.99
C VAL A 156 17.77 -12.82 -12.09
N ILE A 157 16.90 -13.13 -11.12
CA ILE A 157 17.11 -14.23 -10.18
C ILE A 157 16.85 -15.58 -10.85
N ARG A 158 15.73 -15.68 -11.59
CA ARG A 158 15.37 -16.89 -12.34
C ARG A 158 14.36 -16.60 -13.45
N PHE A 159 14.35 -17.48 -14.44
CA PHE A 159 13.25 -17.63 -15.40
C PHE A 159 12.42 -18.85 -15.02
N PHE A 160 11.11 -18.80 -15.28
CA PHE A 160 10.21 -19.94 -15.14
C PHE A 160 9.14 -19.93 -16.23
N GLY A 161 8.51 -21.09 -16.47
CA GLY A 161 7.65 -21.31 -17.64
C GLY A 161 8.41 -21.33 -18.97
N GLU A 162 7.71 -21.64 -20.06
CA GLU A 162 8.32 -21.80 -21.39
C GLU A 162 8.00 -20.65 -22.33
N LYS A 163 9.04 -20.03 -22.90
CA LYS A 163 8.87 -18.96 -23.88
C LYS A 163 8.23 -19.51 -25.15
N ARG A 164 7.08 -18.96 -25.53
CA ARG A 164 6.44 -19.25 -26.81
C ARG A 164 7.35 -18.89 -27.99
N LYS A 165 7.49 -19.83 -28.94
CA LYS A 165 8.43 -19.74 -30.07
C LYS A 165 7.82 -19.25 -31.38
N ASP A 166 6.49 -19.18 -31.46
CA ASP A 166 5.81 -18.76 -32.69
C ASP A 166 6.14 -17.31 -33.03
N ASP A 167 6.44 -17.06 -34.30
CA ASP A 167 6.61 -15.72 -34.84
C ASP A 167 5.26 -15.10 -35.25
N ASN A 168 5.18 -13.76 -35.23
CA ASN A 168 4.02 -12.98 -35.70
C ASN A 168 2.71 -13.18 -34.92
N LEU A 169 2.83 -13.30 -33.60
CA LEU A 169 1.68 -13.31 -32.68
C LEU A 169 1.01 -11.94 -32.55
N GLU A 170 -0.31 -11.93 -32.40
CA GLU A 170 -1.12 -10.72 -32.28
C GLU A 170 -1.12 -10.19 -30.84
N THR A 171 -1.35 -8.89 -30.68
CA THR A 171 -1.52 -8.28 -29.34
C THR A 171 -2.86 -8.68 -28.72
N ALA A 172 -2.91 -8.71 -27.39
CA ALA A 172 -4.13 -8.98 -26.63
C ALA A 172 -5.32 -8.11 -27.07
N GLU A 173 -5.08 -6.82 -27.34
CA GLU A 173 -6.12 -5.91 -27.82
C GLU A 173 -6.63 -6.29 -29.22
N THR A 174 -5.76 -6.74 -30.12
CA THR A 174 -6.19 -7.21 -31.45
C THR A 174 -7.10 -8.43 -31.31
N ILE A 175 -6.72 -9.38 -30.45
CA ILE A 175 -7.50 -10.59 -30.18
C ILE A 175 -8.86 -10.21 -29.58
N ALA A 176 -8.86 -9.42 -28.51
CA ALA A 176 -10.08 -9.03 -27.81
C ALA A 176 -11.04 -8.20 -28.68
N LYS A 177 -10.51 -7.35 -29.56
CA LYS A 177 -11.31 -6.60 -30.55
C LYS A 177 -11.93 -7.51 -31.60
N ALA A 178 -11.19 -8.51 -32.09
CA ALA A 178 -11.72 -9.50 -33.02
C ALA A 178 -12.92 -10.26 -32.43
N TRP A 179 -12.90 -10.50 -31.11
CA TRP A 179 -14.02 -11.11 -30.38
C TRP A 179 -15.13 -10.14 -29.98
N LYS A 180 -14.97 -8.84 -30.26
CA LYS A 180 -15.85 -7.78 -29.74
C LYS A 180 -15.98 -7.82 -28.21
N ALA A 181 -14.92 -8.28 -27.55
CA ALA A 181 -14.84 -8.48 -26.10
C ALA A 181 -14.12 -7.32 -25.38
N LEU A 182 -13.60 -6.35 -26.13
CA LEU A 182 -12.96 -5.14 -25.61
C LEU A 182 -13.61 -3.91 -26.24
N TYR A 183 -14.14 -3.03 -25.40
CA TYR A 183 -14.69 -1.74 -25.78
C TYR A 183 -13.96 -0.61 -25.03
N ASN A 184 -13.69 0.51 -25.70
CA ASN A 184 -13.04 1.68 -25.09
C ASN A 184 -14.04 2.86 -25.04
N PRO A 185 -14.64 3.17 -23.87
CA PRO A 185 -15.65 4.21 -23.73
C PRO A 185 -15.05 5.63 -23.66
N LEU A 186 -14.32 6.05 -24.71
CA LEU A 186 -13.54 7.30 -24.72
C LEU A 186 -14.36 8.55 -24.39
N ASN A 187 -15.58 8.67 -24.91
CA ASN A 187 -16.42 9.85 -24.70
C ASN A 187 -16.91 9.98 -23.25
N ALA A 188 -17.12 8.86 -22.56
CA ALA A 188 -17.66 8.84 -21.20
C ALA A 188 -16.56 8.84 -20.14
N CYS A 189 -15.44 8.14 -20.41
CA CYS A 189 -14.42 7.82 -19.42
C CYS A 189 -13.02 8.32 -19.79
N GLY A 190 -12.84 8.94 -20.95
CA GLY A 190 -11.54 9.42 -21.43
C GLY A 190 -10.63 8.32 -21.96
N GLU A 191 -9.39 8.71 -22.27
CA GLU A 191 -8.36 7.78 -22.75
C GLU A 191 -8.06 6.69 -21.71
N ARG A 192 -7.54 5.54 -22.19
CA ARG A 192 -7.14 4.39 -21.35
C ARG A 192 -8.27 3.73 -20.54
N SER A 193 -9.50 4.19 -20.70
CA SER A 193 -10.69 3.48 -20.26
C SER A 193 -10.93 2.23 -21.09
N TYR A 194 -11.50 1.20 -20.48
CA TYR A 194 -11.88 -0.04 -21.14
C TYR A 194 -13.09 -0.67 -20.47
N ALA A 195 -13.78 -1.52 -21.21
CA ALA A 195 -14.79 -2.43 -20.73
C ALA A 195 -14.52 -3.80 -21.35
N PHE A 196 -14.41 -4.83 -20.50
CA PHE A 196 -14.41 -6.22 -20.94
C PHE A 196 -15.85 -6.70 -21.12
N ILE A 197 -16.11 -7.34 -22.25
CA ILE A 197 -17.44 -7.80 -22.63
C ILE A 197 -17.38 -9.30 -22.81
N GLY A 198 -18.37 -9.97 -22.23
CA GLY A 198 -18.59 -11.37 -22.50
C GLY A 198 -17.40 -12.23 -22.06
N PRO A 199 -16.82 -13.08 -22.93
CA PRO A 199 -15.83 -14.07 -22.51
C PRO A 199 -14.60 -13.47 -21.82
N LEU A 200 -14.20 -12.25 -22.20
CA LEU A 200 -13.07 -11.58 -21.56
C LEU A 200 -13.39 -11.10 -20.14
N ALA A 201 -14.64 -10.70 -19.88
CA ALA A 201 -15.09 -10.38 -18.52
C ALA A 201 -15.12 -11.63 -17.62
N ASP A 202 -15.60 -12.77 -18.15
CA ASP A 202 -15.53 -14.04 -17.40
C ASP A 202 -14.10 -14.46 -17.11
N MET A 203 -13.20 -14.28 -18.07
CA MET A 203 -11.79 -14.62 -17.89
C MET A 203 -11.15 -13.75 -16.80
N GLU A 204 -11.51 -12.47 -16.69
CA GLU A 204 -11.10 -11.62 -15.57
C GLU A 204 -11.61 -12.18 -14.23
N LEU A 205 -12.91 -12.48 -14.14
CA LEU A 205 -13.51 -13.01 -12.92
C LEU A 205 -12.95 -14.38 -12.52
N ALA A 206 -12.73 -15.27 -13.50
CA ALA A 206 -12.13 -16.58 -13.29
C ALA A 206 -10.67 -16.47 -12.78
N LEU A 207 -9.91 -15.51 -13.30
CA LEU A 207 -8.55 -15.22 -12.83
C LEU A 207 -8.55 -14.71 -11.39
N LEU A 208 -9.45 -13.76 -11.07
CA LEU A 208 -9.60 -13.23 -9.71
C LEU A 208 -10.02 -14.31 -8.70
N ASP A 209 -10.95 -15.18 -9.08
CA ASP A 209 -11.42 -16.30 -8.25
C ASP A 209 -10.32 -17.35 -8.04
N TYR A 210 -9.61 -17.75 -9.10
CA TYR A 210 -8.48 -18.66 -9.01
C TYR A 210 -7.42 -18.15 -8.02
N VAL A 211 -6.93 -16.92 -8.23
CA VAL A 211 -5.88 -16.35 -7.39
C VAL A 211 -6.38 -16.20 -5.95
N SER A 212 -7.61 -15.73 -5.77
CA SER A 212 -8.23 -15.65 -4.44
C SER A 212 -8.27 -16.99 -3.71
N SER A 213 -8.59 -18.08 -4.41
CA SER A 213 -8.64 -19.43 -3.86
C SER A 213 -7.24 -19.94 -3.48
N VAL A 214 -6.21 -19.65 -4.28
CA VAL A 214 -4.83 -20.05 -3.96
C VAL A 214 -4.36 -19.38 -2.67
N LEU A 215 -4.64 -18.09 -2.50
CA LEU A 215 -4.25 -17.35 -1.30
C LEU A 215 -4.94 -17.88 -0.03
N GLU A 216 -6.22 -18.20 -0.10
CA GLU A 216 -6.96 -18.78 1.04
C GLU A 216 -6.39 -20.14 1.45
N GLN A 217 -6.03 -20.99 0.48
CA GLN A 217 -5.34 -22.26 0.75
C GLN A 217 -3.95 -22.08 1.38
N LYS A 218 -3.33 -20.91 1.18
CA LYS A 218 -2.06 -20.51 1.79
C LYS A 218 -2.23 -19.78 3.13
N GLY A 219 -3.46 -19.72 3.66
CA GLY A 219 -3.75 -19.14 4.98
C GLY A 219 -3.92 -17.62 5.00
N PHE A 220 -4.08 -16.98 3.83
CA PHE A 220 -4.40 -15.55 3.79
C PHE A 220 -5.89 -15.32 4.10
N LEU A 221 -6.16 -14.49 5.10
CA LEU A 221 -7.50 -14.10 5.49
C LEU A 221 -8.12 -13.15 4.45
N PRO A 222 -9.29 -13.48 3.84
CA PRO A 222 -10.02 -12.57 2.96
C PRO A 222 -10.54 -11.35 3.71
N ILE A 223 -10.21 -10.15 3.21
CA ILE A 223 -10.70 -8.86 3.70
C ILE A 223 -11.26 -8.06 2.51
N VAL A 224 -12.39 -7.41 2.72
CA VAL A 224 -12.93 -6.38 1.82
C VAL A 224 -12.64 -5.02 2.44
N VAL A 225 -12.00 -4.13 1.67
CA VAL A 225 -11.60 -2.79 2.14
C VAL A 225 -12.25 -1.70 1.29
N PRO A 226 -12.50 -0.49 1.84
CA PRO A 226 -12.93 0.65 1.05
C PRO A 226 -11.84 1.12 0.07
N ASP A 227 -12.25 1.57 -1.11
CA ASP A 227 -11.34 2.17 -2.10
C ASP A 227 -11.13 3.68 -1.89
N ILE A 228 -12.02 4.35 -1.14
CA ILE A 228 -11.88 5.75 -0.74
C ILE A 228 -11.20 5.77 0.64
N VAL A 229 -10.00 6.36 0.70
CA VAL A 229 -9.18 6.42 1.91
C VAL A 229 -8.75 7.84 2.21
N HIS A 230 -8.55 8.14 3.49
CA HIS A 230 -7.98 9.41 3.93
C HIS A 230 -6.53 9.54 3.44
N GLU A 231 -6.09 10.73 3.04
CA GLU A 231 -4.77 10.96 2.40
C GLU A 231 -3.56 10.61 3.29
N SER A 232 -3.73 10.64 4.61
CA SER A 232 -2.70 10.21 5.56
C SER A 232 -2.33 8.73 5.41
N ILE A 233 -3.23 7.89 4.89
CA ILE A 233 -2.99 6.45 4.69
C ILE A 233 -1.97 6.19 3.57
N PRO A 234 -2.17 6.65 2.32
CA PRO A 234 -1.15 6.50 1.28
C PRO A 234 0.17 7.19 1.66
N GLU A 235 0.14 8.33 2.34
CA GLU A 235 1.36 8.96 2.87
C GLU A 235 2.10 8.05 3.86
N GLY A 236 1.37 7.40 4.76
CA GLY A 236 1.92 6.42 5.70
C GLY A 236 2.46 5.16 5.02
N CYS A 237 1.84 4.74 3.91
CA CYS A 237 2.33 3.64 3.08
C CYS A 237 3.60 4.02 2.28
N GLY A 238 3.97 5.30 2.24
CA GLY A 238 5.15 5.82 1.53
C GLY A 238 4.86 6.42 0.15
N LEU A 239 3.58 6.59 -0.21
CA LEU A 239 3.16 7.24 -1.44
C LEU A 239 2.95 8.74 -1.20
N GLN A 240 4.02 9.51 -1.32
CA GLN A 240 4.00 10.96 -1.16
C GLN A 240 4.02 11.68 -2.51
N GLN A 241 3.24 12.75 -2.61
CA GLN A 241 3.21 13.64 -3.77
C GLN A 241 4.55 14.40 -3.87
N ARG A 242 5.43 13.93 -4.76
CA ARG A 242 6.81 14.45 -4.91
C ARG A 242 7.02 15.36 -6.12
N SER A 243 6.02 15.45 -6.98
CA SER A 243 6.06 16.25 -8.21
C SER A 243 4.74 17.00 -8.39
N GLU A 244 4.67 17.89 -9.38
CA GLU A 244 3.41 18.56 -9.76
C GLU A 244 2.38 17.60 -10.37
N LYS A 245 2.81 16.39 -10.81
CA LYS A 245 1.92 15.40 -11.42
C LYS A 245 1.24 14.58 -10.35
N ASP A 246 -0.09 14.64 -10.29
CA ASP A 246 -0.88 13.86 -9.35
C ASP A 246 -0.59 12.35 -9.45
N ILE A 247 -0.31 11.74 -8.30
CA ILE A 247 -0.13 10.29 -8.17
C ILE A 247 -1.37 9.58 -7.59
N LEU A 248 -2.38 10.35 -7.18
CA LEU A 248 -3.66 9.89 -6.63
C LEU A 248 -4.81 10.73 -7.18
N TYR A 249 -5.97 10.11 -7.40
CA TYR A 249 -7.21 10.83 -7.67
C TYR A 249 -7.83 11.31 -6.36
N ARG A 250 -8.16 12.60 -6.26
CA ARG A 250 -8.79 13.21 -5.08
C ARG A 250 -10.27 13.48 -5.30
N LEU A 251 -11.04 13.43 -4.22
CA LEU A 251 -12.46 13.79 -4.26
C LEU A 251 -12.60 15.31 -4.14
N ARG A 252 -13.34 15.92 -5.07
CA ARG A 252 -13.42 17.40 -5.19
C ARG A 252 -13.94 18.07 -3.92
N ASP A 253 -15.01 17.54 -3.33
CA ASP A 253 -15.66 18.12 -2.16
C ASP A 253 -15.15 17.52 -0.84
N TYR A 254 -14.20 16.58 -0.91
CA TYR A 254 -13.58 15.88 0.22
C TYR A 254 -12.07 15.80 -0.03
N SER A 255 -11.39 16.95 0.04
CA SER A 255 -9.96 17.08 -0.33
C SER A 255 -9.03 16.13 0.40
N ASP A 256 -9.38 15.78 1.63
CA ASP A 256 -8.58 14.93 2.51
C ASP A 256 -8.76 13.44 2.18
N PHE A 257 -9.59 13.12 1.17
CA PHE A 257 -9.88 11.76 0.72
C PHE A 257 -9.47 11.56 -0.73
N CYS A 258 -8.98 10.36 -1.01
CA CYS A 258 -8.48 9.95 -2.32
C CYS A 258 -8.91 8.52 -2.66
N LEU A 259 -8.87 8.19 -3.95
CA LEU A 259 -9.04 6.82 -4.42
C LEU A 259 -7.72 6.07 -4.28
N SER A 260 -7.78 4.87 -3.72
CA SER A 260 -6.61 4.03 -3.48
C SER A 260 -6.03 3.48 -4.79
N GLY A 261 -4.70 3.48 -4.88
CA GLY A 261 -3.97 2.87 -6.01
C GLY A 261 -3.70 1.36 -5.84
N THR A 262 -4.11 0.80 -4.71
CA THR A 262 -3.91 -0.58 -4.25
C THR A 262 -4.70 -0.82 -2.95
N SER A 263 -5.25 -2.03 -2.76
CA SER A 263 -5.87 -2.45 -1.50
C SER A 263 -4.88 -2.53 -0.33
N GLU A 264 -3.56 -2.48 -0.56
CA GLU A 264 -2.55 -2.26 0.49
C GLU A 264 -2.92 -1.06 1.38
N MET A 265 -3.43 0.03 0.80
CA MET A 265 -3.83 1.22 1.54
C MET A 265 -5.02 0.92 2.46
N GLY A 266 -6.06 0.26 1.95
CA GLY A 266 -7.21 -0.13 2.76
C GLY A 266 -6.85 -1.13 3.87
N LEU A 267 -5.96 -2.10 3.57
CA LEU A 267 -5.44 -3.05 4.56
C LEU A 267 -4.58 -2.36 5.61
N SER A 268 -3.73 -1.42 5.20
CA SER A 268 -2.93 -0.59 6.10
C SER A 268 -3.79 0.27 7.01
N SER A 269 -4.89 0.83 6.48
CA SER A 269 -5.89 1.57 7.28
C SER A 269 -6.59 0.69 8.31
N LEU A 270 -6.89 -0.58 7.97
CA LEU A 270 -7.53 -1.52 8.88
C LEU A 270 -6.68 -1.79 10.13
N VAL A 271 -5.36 -1.84 9.95
CA VAL A 271 -4.40 -2.21 11.00
C VAL A 271 -3.70 -1.03 11.68
N SER A 272 -3.91 0.18 11.16
CA SER A 272 -3.38 1.43 11.70
C SER A 272 -3.79 1.63 13.16
N GLY A 273 -2.86 2.05 14.01
CA GLY A 273 -3.08 2.32 15.43
C GLY A 273 -3.31 1.09 16.31
N ARG A 274 -2.93 -0.11 15.85
CA ARG A 274 -3.13 -1.37 16.58
C ARG A 274 -1.83 -1.93 17.18
N VAL A 275 -1.99 -2.62 18.31
CA VAL A 275 -0.95 -3.44 18.94
C VAL A 275 -1.40 -4.90 18.91
N PHE A 276 -0.68 -5.75 18.17
CA PHE A 276 -0.95 -7.19 18.07
C PHE A 276 -0.24 -7.99 19.17
N GLY A 277 -0.78 -9.13 19.57
CA GLY A 277 -0.07 -10.13 20.38
C GLY A 277 0.97 -10.88 19.55
N TYR A 278 2.03 -11.38 20.19
CA TYR A 278 3.07 -12.19 19.54
C TYR A 278 2.49 -13.38 18.78
N ASP A 279 1.52 -14.09 19.38
CA ASP A 279 0.89 -15.29 18.82
C ASP A 279 -0.12 -15.00 17.69
N GLU A 280 -0.44 -13.72 17.43
CA GLU A 280 -1.26 -13.30 16.28
C GLU A 280 -0.43 -13.09 15.01
N LEU A 281 0.90 -13.16 15.11
CA LEU A 281 1.84 -12.91 14.02
C LEU A 281 2.50 -14.22 13.53
N PRO A 282 2.80 -14.36 12.22
CA PRO A 282 2.50 -13.39 11.16
C PRO A 282 1.01 -13.38 10.75
N LEU A 283 0.43 -12.18 10.67
CA LEU A 283 -0.93 -11.97 10.17
C LEU A 283 -0.90 -11.81 8.65
N LYS A 284 -1.53 -12.75 7.93
CA LYS A 284 -1.59 -12.77 6.46
C LYS A 284 -2.97 -12.39 5.97
N LEU A 285 -3.08 -11.28 5.25
CA LEU A 285 -4.33 -10.73 4.74
C LEU A 285 -4.32 -10.69 3.22
N LYS A 286 -5.48 -10.94 2.59
CA LYS A 286 -5.66 -10.68 1.15
C LYS A 286 -6.89 -9.81 0.88
N ALA A 287 -6.80 -8.96 -0.13
CA ALA A 287 -7.92 -8.12 -0.55
C ALA A 287 -7.98 -7.98 -2.07
N LEU A 288 -9.16 -8.26 -2.63
CA LEU A 288 -9.53 -7.87 -3.98
C LEU A 288 -10.08 -6.45 -3.97
N SER A 289 -9.53 -5.56 -4.78
CA SER A 289 -10.11 -4.23 -4.97
C SER A 289 -9.87 -3.67 -6.38
N ARG A 290 -10.55 -2.55 -6.64
CA ARG A 290 -10.35 -1.74 -7.83
C ARG A 290 -9.27 -0.70 -7.53
N CYS A 291 -8.23 -0.64 -8.34
CA CYS A 291 -7.07 0.23 -8.14
C CYS A 291 -7.16 1.43 -9.09
N PHE A 292 -7.02 2.65 -8.56
CA PHE A 292 -7.12 3.90 -9.33
C PHE A 292 -5.78 4.61 -9.40
N ARG A 293 -5.29 4.89 -10.61
CA ARG A 293 -3.98 5.54 -10.81
C ARG A 293 -4.07 6.61 -11.91
N PRO A 294 -3.65 7.86 -11.65
CA PRO A 294 -3.69 8.92 -12.65
C PRO A 294 -2.85 8.61 -13.89
N GLU A 295 -1.77 7.84 -13.73
CA GLU A 295 -0.85 7.31 -14.75
C GLU A 295 -0.47 8.29 -15.87
N ILE A 296 0.82 8.51 -16.07
CA ILE A 296 1.31 9.21 -17.27
C ILE A 296 2.19 8.21 -18.00
N ALA A 297 1.65 7.55 -19.04
CA ALA A 297 2.44 6.67 -19.88
C ALA A 297 3.58 7.46 -20.52
N THR A 298 4.81 7.00 -20.30
CA THR A 298 6.02 7.60 -20.86
C THR A 298 6.44 6.95 -22.18
N ASN A 299 5.89 5.77 -22.51
CA ASN A 299 6.22 5.01 -23.72
C ASN A 299 4.98 4.35 -24.36
N ALA A 300 4.95 4.28 -25.70
CA ALA A 300 3.88 3.69 -26.49
C ALA A 300 3.72 2.18 -26.26
N ALA A 301 4.81 1.46 -25.97
CA ALA A 301 4.78 0.01 -25.71
C ALA A 301 3.94 -0.36 -24.46
N GLU A 302 3.89 0.55 -23.49
CA GLU A 302 3.13 0.40 -22.25
C GLU A 302 1.72 1.01 -22.32
N SER A 303 1.24 1.38 -23.51
CA SER A 303 -0.07 1.99 -23.68
C SER A 303 -1.22 0.95 -23.64
N LYS A 304 -2.47 1.44 -23.73
CA LYS A 304 -3.70 0.63 -23.79
C LYS A 304 -3.92 -0.19 -22.51
N LEU A 305 -4.22 -1.49 -22.61
CA LEU A 305 -4.56 -2.32 -21.43
C LEU A 305 -3.39 -2.51 -20.46
N TYR A 306 -2.15 -2.23 -20.90
CA TYR A 306 -0.97 -2.38 -20.06
C TYR A 306 -0.88 -1.32 -18.94
N ARG A 307 -1.31 -0.09 -19.25
CA ARG A 307 -1.34 1.05 -18.31
C ARG A 307 -2.66 1.79 -18.46
N VAL A 308 -3.54 1.56 -17.49
CA VAL A 308 -4.92 2.07 -17.44
C VAL A 308 -5.15 2.85 -16.15
N HIS A 309 -6.17 3.69 -16.12
CA HIS A 309 -6.52 4.45 -14.92
C HIS A 309 -7.12 3.60 -13.81
N GLU A 310 -7.69 2.46 -14.17
CA GLU A 310 -8.49 1.64 -13.27
C GLU A 310 -8.34 0.16 -13.60
N PHE A 311 -8.02 -0.70 -12.62
CA PHE A 311 -7.89 -2.14 -12.84
C PHE A 311 -8.17 -2.94 -11.57
N ASN A 312 -8.53 -4.21 -11.70
CA ASN A 312 -8.71 -5.09 -10.55
C ASN A 312 -7.37 -5.70 -10.12
N LYS A 313 -7.20 -5.84 -8.81
CA LYS A 313 -6.00 -6.44 -8.21
C LYS A 313 -6.37 -7.28 -7.00
N VAL A 314 -5.72 -8.44 -6.86
CA VAL A 314 -5.68 -9.17 -5.58
C VAL A 314 -4.33 -8.87 -4.92
N GLU A 315 -4.38 -8.31 -3.72
CA GLU A 315 -3.21 -7.97 -2.91
C GLU A 315 -3.02 -8.96 -1.77
N MET A 316 -1.76 -9.25 -1.45
CA MET A 316 -1.30 -9.87 -0.21
C MET A 316 -0.66 -8.82 0.69
N PHE A 317 -0.98 -8.84 1.98
CA PHE A 317 -0.40 -7.98 2.99
C PHE A 317 -0.09 -8.79 4.23
N VAL A 318 1.14 -8.66 4.75
CA VAL A 318 1.63 -9.42 5.90
C VAL A 318 2.13 -8.46 6.96
N ILE A 319 1.74 -8.72 8.20
CA ILE A 319 2.28 -8.07 9.40
C ILE A 319 3.02 -9.15 10.18
N CYS A 320 4.26 -8.87 10.56
CA CYS A 320 5.11 -9.83 11.26
C CYS A 320 6.00 -9.11 12.28
N ASN A 321 6.68 -9.88 13.13
CA ASN A 321 7.70 -9.32 14.02
C ASN A 321 8.97 -8.92 13.23
N GLU A 322 9.85 -8.15 13.85
CA GLU A 322 11.03 -7.58 13.19
C GLU A 322 12.02 -8.60 12.60
N ASN A 323 11.98 -9.86 13.07
CA ASN A 323 12.93 -10.89 12.68
C ASN A 323 12.43 -11.78 11.53
N GLU A 324 11.17 -11.65 11.13
CA GLU A 324 10.54 -12.56 10.16
C GLU A 324 10.29 -11.93 8.79
N SER A 325 10.47 -10.62 8.63
CA SER A 325 10.05 -9.93 7.40
C SER A 325 10.73 -10.40 6.12
N ASP A 326 12.00 -10.83 6.19
CA ASP A 326 12.69 -11.38 5.01
C ASP A 326 12.11 -12.75 4.63
N LEU A 327 11.81 -13.60 5.62
CA LEU A 327 11.13 -14.87 5.41
C LEU A 327 9.72 -14.67 4.82
N GLN A 328 8.97 -13.67 5.31
CA GLN A 328 7.65 -13.36 4.77
C GLN A 328 7.73 -12.86 3.32
N LEU A 329 8.74 -12.04 2.97
CA LEU A 329 8.96 -11.62 1.59
C LEU A 329 9.25 -12.81 0.67
N ASP A 330 10.12 -13.72 1.08
CA ASP A 330 10.43 -14.93 0.32
C ASP A 330 9.18 -15.80 0.11
N GLU A 331 8.34 -15.96 1.14
CA GLU A 331 7.07 -16.69 1.03
C GLU A 331 6.10 -16.01 0.04
N LEU A 332 5.97 -14.68 0.07
CA LEU A 332 5.14 -13.93 -0.88
C LEU A 332 5.62 -14.12 -2.32
N VAL A 333 6.92 -14.08 -2.57
CA VAL A 333 7.52 -14.30 -3.89
C VAL A 333 7.28 -15.72 -4.39
N GLU A 334 7.35 -16.72 -3.52
CA GLU A 334 7.04 -18.11 -3.87
C GLU A 334 5.55 -18.30 -4.17
N VAL A 335 4.65 -17.66 -3.43
CA VAL A 335 3.21 -17.65 -3.75
C VAL A 335 2.97 -17.05 -5.13
N GLN A 336 3.55 -15.88 -5.43
CA GLN A 336 3.42 -15.26 -6.77
C GLN A 336 3.98 -16.17 -7.87
N THR A 337 5.17 -16.75 -7.65
CA THR A 337 5.78 -17.68 -8.62
C THR A 337 4.87 -18.87 -8.89
N SER A 338 4.25 -19.44 -7.86
CA SER A 338 3.32 -20.57 -8.00
C SER A 338 2.07 -20.21 -8.79
N ILE A 339 1.52 -19.00 -8.60
CA ILE A 339 0.37 -18.49 -9.33
C ILE A 339 0.69 -18.41 -10.82
N PHE A 340 1.77 -17.69 -11.19
CA PHE A 340 2.12 -17.48 -12.59
C PHE A 340 2.63 -18.75 -13.29
N SER A 341 3.29 -19.65 -12.55
CA SER A 341 3.72 -20.95 -13.09
C SER A 341 2.51 -21.81 -13.46
N SER A 342 1.49 -21.87 -12.60
CA SER A 342 0.27 -22.63 -12.85
C SER A 342 -0.57 -22.05 -14.00
N LEU A 343 -0.42 -20.74 -14.26
CA LEU A 343 -0.99 -20.10 -15.45
C LEU A 343 -0.22 -20.43 -16.74
N GLY A 344 0.89 -21.17 -16.67
CA GLY A 344 1.73 -21.54 -17.82
C GLY A 344 2.39 -20.35 -18.51
N LEU A 345 2.62 -19.25 -17.78
CA LEU A 345 3.25 -18.06 -18.33
C LEU A 345 4.78 -18.15 -18.23
N HIS A 346 5.46 -17.68 -19.27
CA HIS A 346 6.91 -17.49 -19.21
C HIS A 346 7.23 -16.18 -18.50
N CYS A 347 7.91 -16.27 -17.36
CA CYS A 347 8.18 -15.13 -16.50
C CYS A 347 9.65 -15.07 -16.10
N ARG A 348 10.07 -13.89 -15.64
CA ARG A 348 11.34 -13.67 -14.95
C ARG A 348 11.11 -13.00 -13.60
N LEU A 349 11.82 -13.48 -12.59
CA LEU A 349 11.88 -12.86 -11.25
C LEU A 349 13.09 -11.92 -11.21
N LEU A 350 12.87 -10.68 -10.79
CA LEU A 350 13.87 -9.62 -10.72
C LEU A 350 14.06 -9.18 -9.26
N ASP A 351 15.31 -9.08 -8.80
CA ASP A 351 15.66 -8.34 -7.58
C ASP A 351 15.93 -6.88 -7.99
N MET A 352 15.13 -5.97 -7.42
CA MET A 352 15.04 -4.60 -7.89
C MET A 352 16.15 -3.72 -7.28
N PRO A 353 16.78 -2.86 -8.08
CA PRO A 353 17.88 -2.03 -7.61
C PRO A 353 17.36 -0.81 -6.82
N SER A 354 18.27 -0.14 -6.11
CA SER A 354 17.94 0.88 -5.10
C SER A 354 17.04 2.02 -5.59
N GLU A 355 17.17 2.45 -6.85
CA GLU A 355 16.32 3.53 -7.39
C GLU A 355 14.88 3.09 -7.69
N GLU A 356 14.62 1.78 -7.76
CA GLU A 356 13.30 1.20 -8.09
C GLU A 356 12.55 0.66 -6.87
N LEU A 357 13.09 0.88 -5.66
CA LEU A 357 12.45 0.47 -4.39
C LEU A 357 11.31 1.40 -3.92
N GLY A 358 11.15 2.57 -4.52
CA GLY A 358 10.23 3.59 -4.01
C GLY A 358 10.67 4.16 -2.67
N ALA A 359 9.73 4.55 -1.80
CA ALA A 359 10.03 5.13 -0.48
C ALA A 359 10.13 4.09 0.65
N SER A 360 9.19 3.16 0.67
CA SER A 360 8.92 2.28 1.80
C SER A 360 9.69 0.96 1.76
N ALA A 361 9.96 0.40 0.57
CA ALA A 361 10.59 -0.91 0.47
C ALA A 361 12.08 -0.86 0.88
N ALA A 362 12.49 -1.74 1.78
CA ALA A 362 13.88 -2.06 2.03
C ALA A 362 14.42 -3.05 0.97
N ARG A 363 13.57 -3.98 0.51
CA ARG A 363 13.85 -4.91 -0.58
C ARG A 363 12.59 -5.11 -1.41
N LYS A 364 12.74 -5.25 -2.73
CA LYS A 364 11.63 -5.43 -3.67
C LYS A 364 11.98 -6.46 -4.73
N PHE A 365 11.03 -7.35 -5.02
CA PHE A 365 11.10 -8.26 -6.15
C PHE A 365 9.95 -7.99 -7.11
N ASP A 366 10.25 -7.98 -8.41
CA ASP A 366 9.23 -7.86 -9.45
C ASP A 366 9.18 -9.16 -10.27
N ILE A 367 7.99 -9.57 -10.69
CA ILE A 367 7.79 -10.63 -11.68
C ILE A 367 7.28 -9.98 -12.95
N GLU A 368 8.03 -10.22 -14.03
CA GLU A 368 7.62 -9.82 -15.36
C GLU A 368 7.23 -11.04 -16.19
N ALA A 369 6.08 -10.97 -16.85
CA ALA A 369 5.62 -11.98 -17.79
C ALA A 369 6.00 -11.59 -19.22
N TRP A 370 6.44 -12.56 -20.01
CA TRP A 370 6.62 -12.41 -21.44
C TRP A 370 5.26 -12.22 -22.11
N MET A 371 5.15 -11.17 -22.94
CA MET A 371 3.96 -10.84 -23.73
C MET A 371 4.31 -11.02 -25.22
N PRO A 372 4.04 -12.20 -25.82
CA PRO A 372 4.55 -12.55 -27.14
C PRO A 372 4.15 -11.61 -28.27
N GLY A 373 2.91 -11.11 -28.27
CA GLY A 373 2.41 -10.18 -29.29
C GLY A 373 3.05 -8.79 -29.16
N ARG A 374 3.34 -8.37 -27.93
CA ARG A 374 4.09 -7.13 -27.65
C ARG A 374 5.61 -7.27 -27.80
N LYS A 375 6.13 -8.51 -27.77
CA LYS A 375 7.56 -8.84 -27.84
C LYS A 375 8.38 -8.20 -26.70
N MET A 376 7.81 -8.14 -25.50
CA MET A 376 8.49 -7.61 -24.32
C MET A 376 8.13 -8.41 -23.06
N PHE A 377 8.99 -8.32 -22.05
CA PHE A 377 8.59 -8.63 -20.68
C PHE A 377 7.86 -7.42 -20.09
N GLY A 378 6.82 -7.68 -19.29
CA GLY A 378 6.10 -6.64 -18.58
C GLY A 378 5.74 -7.06 -17.16
N GLU A 379 5.92 -6.15 -16.21
CA GLU A 379 5.65 -6.34 -14.79
C GLU A 379 4.18 -6.72 -14.55
N VAL A 380 3.93 -7.92 -14.04
CA VAL A 380 2.59 -8.40 -13.67
C VAL A 380 2.37 -8.43 -12.17
N SER A 381 3.44 -8.31 -11.39
CA SER A 381 3.42 -8.49 -9.95
C SER A 381 4.70 -7.94 -9.32
N SER A 382 4.59 -7.45 -8.09
CA SER A 382 5.69 -6.97 -7.26
C SER A 382 5.48 -7.38 -5.80
N ALA A 383 6.56 -7.54 -5.04
CA ALA A 383 6.56 -7.86 -3.62
C ALA A 383 7.63 -7.03 -2.89
N SER A 384 7.28 -6.45 -1.74
CA SER A 384 8.14 -5.55 -0.99
C SER A 384 8.18 -5.92 0.49
N ASN A 385 9.39 -5.96 1.07
CA ASN A 385 9.58 -5.87 2.51
C ASN A 385 9.75 -4.39 2.88
N CYS A 386 8.83 -3.85 3.66
CA CYS A 386 8.83 -2.45 4.09
C CYS A 386 9.40 -2.25 5.49
N THR A 387 9.89 -3.31 6.15
CA THR A 387 10.32 -3.31 7.56
C THR A 387 9.31 -2.54 8.41
N ASP A 388 9.77 -1.73 9.36
CA ASP A 388 8.95 -0.87 10.20
C ASP A 388 8.56 0.49 9.55
N TYR A 389 8.88 0.74 8.26
CA TYR A 389 8.64 2.05 7.63
C TYR A 389 7.18 2.49 7.69
N GLN A 390 6.27 1.58 7.30
CA GLN A 390 4.83 1.83 7.31
C GLN A 390 4.29 1.75 8.73
N ALA A 391 4.79 0.79 9.51
CA ALA A 391 4.39 0.56 10.89
C ALA A 391 4.62 1.79 11.79
N ARG A 392 5.76 2.47 11.65
CA ARG A 392 6.05 3.73 12.36
C ARG A 392 5.13 4.86 11.94
N ARG A 393 4.76 4.92 10.66
CA ARG A 393 3.89 5.97 10.11
C ARG A 393 2.42 5.77 10.46
N LEU A 394 2.01 4.53 10.64
CA LEU A 394 0.64 4.13 10.91
C LEU A 394 0.45 3.57 12.33
N SER A 395 1.46 3.70 13.20
CA SER A 395 1.44 3.19 14.59
C SER A 395 1.01 1.72 14.70
N ILE A 396 1.59 0.86 13.86
CA ILE A 396 1.36 -0.60 13.85
C ILE A 396 2.42 -1.25 14.73
N LYS A 397 2.00 -1.83 15.85
CA LYS A 397 2.90 -2.41 16.84
C LYS A 397 2.52 -3.85 17.15
N TYR A 398 3.41 -4.54 17.84
CA TYR A 398 3.10 -5.81 18.47
C TYR A 398 3.80 -5.90 19.83
N ARG A 399 3.30 -6.78 20.69
CA ARG A 399 3.89 -7.08 21.98
C ARG A 399 4.66 -8.39 21.87
N ASP A 400 5.96 -8.35 22.17
CA ASP A 400 6.80 -9.55 22.15
C ASP A 400 6.50 -10.50 23.34
N SER A 401 7.17 -11.65 23.36
CA SER A 401 6.98 -12.68 24.40
C SER A 401 7.34 -12.21 25.81
N ASN A 402 8.10 -11.11 25.95
CA ASN A 402 8.44 -10.50 27.24
C ASN A 402 7.47 -9.37 27.63
N GLY A 403 6.47 -9.08 26.79
CA GLY A 403 5.51 -8.01 27.03
C GLY A 403 5.97 -6.63 26.53
N VAL A 404 7.08 -6.55 25.80
CA VAL A 404 7.61 -5.27 25.28
C VAL A 404 6.93 -4.93 23.96
N GLU A 405 6.40 -3.71 23.86
CA GLU A 405 5.82 -3.20 22.61
C GLU A 405 6.91 -2.74 21.64
N LYS A 406 6.83 -3.23 20.41
CA LYS A 406 7.74 -2.93 19.30
C LYS A 406 6.94 -2.60 18.05
N PHE A 407 7.54 -1.88 17.11
CA PHE A 407 6.93 -1.73 15.79
C PHE A 407 6.97 -3.05 15.03
N ALA A 408 5.86 -3.40 14.39
CA ALA A 408 5.81 -4.56 13.51
C ALA A 408 6.58 -4.27 12.22
N HIS A 409 6.90 -5.32 11.47
CA HIS A 409 7.29 -5.19 10.08
C HIS A 409 6.11 -5.49 9.15
N THR A 410 6.05 -4.79 8.01
CA THR A 410 5.04 -5.04 6.97
C THR A 410 5.67 -5.51 5.68
N CYS A 411 4.99 -6.45 5.00
CA CYS A 411 5.29 -6.86 3.63
C CYS A 411 4.02 -6.78 2.79
N ASN A 412 4.14 -6.33 1.54
CA ASN A 412 3.03 -6.31 0.59
C ASN A 412 3.44 -7.01 -0.70
N ALA A 413 2.47 -7.58 -1.41
CA ALA A 413 2.73 -8.23 -2.67
C ALA A 413 1.47 -8.32 -3.55
N THR A 414 1.61 -7.96 -4.82
CA THR A 414 0.56 -8.13 -5.82
C THR A 414 0.45 -9.62 -6.18
N ALA A 415 -0.63 -10.29 -5.80
CA ALA A 415 -0.86 -11.67 -6.23
C ALA A 415 -1.26 -11.73 -7.71
N VAL A 416 -2.10 -10.79 -8.16
CA VAL A 416 -2.40 -10.60 -9.59
C VAL A 416 -2.93 -9.20 -9.86
N ALA A 417 -2.44 -8.56 -10.93
CA ALA A 417 -3.07 -7.41 -11.56
C ALA A 417 -3.74 -7.87 -12.87
N THR A 418 -5.07 -7.71 -12.98
CA THR A 418 -5.84 -8.43 -14.00
C THR A 418 -5.48 -8.05 -15.42
N THR A 419 -5.39 -6.76 -15.74
CA THR A 419 -5.22 -6.29 -17.12
C THR A 419 -3.91 -6.77 -17.76
N ARG A 420 -2.79 -6.64 -17.06
CA ARG A 420 -1.47 -7.10 -17.54
C ARG A 420 -1.37 -8.62 -17.61
N THR A 421 -1.98 -9.33 -16.66
CA THR A 421 -2.02 -10.79 -16.66
C THR A 421 -2.89 -11.33 -17.80
N LEU A 422 -4.02 -10.68 -18.08
CA LEU A 422 -4.87 -11.00 -19.23
C LEU A 422 -4.14 -10.75 -20.56
N ILE A 423 -3.31 -9.70 -20.64
CA ILE A 423 -2.44 -9.51 -21.82
C ILE A 423 -1.54 -10.74 -22.01
N ALA A 424 -0.82 -11.14 -20.96
CA ALA A 424 0.10 -12.28 -21.04
C ALA A 424 -0.63 -13.58 -21.40
N LEU A 425 -1.81 -13.84 -20.82
CA LEU A 425 -2.62 -15.02 -21.12
C LEU A 425 -3.14 -15.01 -22.56
N LEU A 426 -3.76 -13.92 -23.02
CA LEU A 426 -4.31 -13.85 -24.38
C LEU A 426 -3.21 -14.00 -25.43
N GLU A 427 -2.06 -13.35 -25.23
CA GLU A 427 -0.96 -13.43 -26.18
C GLU A 427 -0.24 -14.78 -26.16
N THR A 428 -0.16 -15.43 -24.99
CA THR A 428 0.46 -16.75 -24.82
C THR A 428 -0.41 -17.86 -25.37
N TYR A 429 -1.72 -17.81 -25.16
CA TYR A 429 -2.64 -18.88 -25.53
C TYR A 429 -3.36 -18.66 -26.87
N GLN A 430 -3.02 -17.66 -27.68
CA GLN A 430 -3.67 -17.49 -29.00
C GLN A 430 -3.32 -18.60 -30.01
N ASP A 431 -4.16 -18.85 -31.00
CA ASP A 431 -3.84 -19.59 -32.22
C ASP A 431 -3.73 -18.65 -33.45
N GLU A 432 -3.36 -19.20 -34.60
CA GLU A 432 -3.25 -18.47 -35.88
C GLU A 432 -4.56 -17.78 -36.33
N ARG A 433 -5.71 -18.21 -35.79
CA ARG A 433 -7.04 -17.67 -36.08
C ARG A 433 -7.54 -16.73 -34.99
N LYS A 434 -6.66 -16.30 -34.08
CA LYS A 434 -6.98 -15.44 -32.93
C LYS A 434 -8.01 -16.07 -31.99
N ARG A 435 -8.10 -17.41 -31.93
CA ARG A 435 -8.82 -18.16 -30.89
C ARG A 435 -7.84 -18.47 -29.76
N LEU A 436 -8.32 -19.01 -28.64
CA LEU A 436 -7.44 -19.54 -27.60
C LEU A 436 -7.22 -21.04 -27.78
N LEU A 437 -5.97 -21.46 -27.65
CA LEU A 437 -5.55 -22.80 -27.27
C LEU A 437 -6.10 -23.14 -25.88
N ALA A 438 -5.90 -24.38 -25.43
CA ALA A 438 -6.33 -24.80 -24.11
C ALA A 438 -5.71 -23.90 -23.03
N LEU A 439 -6.57 -23.15 -22.33
CA LEU A 439 -6.19 -22.37 -21.16
C LEU A 439 -5.84 -23.32 -19.99
N PRO A 440 -5.14 -22.84 -18.96
CA PRO A 440 -4.91 -23.60 -17.73
C PRO A 440 -6.24 -24.10 -17.13
N ASP A 441 -6.25 -25.33 -16.62
CA ASP A 441 -7.43 -25.97 -16.02
C ASP A 441 -8.04 -25.11 -14.91
N ASP A 442 -7.17 -24.46 -14.13
CA ASP A 442 -7.57 -23.54 -13.06
C ASP A 442 -8.44 -22.38 -13.51
N ILE A 443 -8.21 -21.86 -14.73
CA ILE A 443 -9.04 -20.83 -15.33
C ILE A 443 -10.26 -21.46 -15.98
N LEU A 444 -10.07 -22.52 -16.77
CA LEU A 444 -11.16 -23.16 -17.53
C LEU A 444 -12.30 -23.64 -16.63
N GLN A 445 -12.01 -24.25 -15.49
CA GLN A 445 -13.04 -24.78 -14.60
C GLN A 445 -13.91 -23.69 -13.95
N ARG A 446 -13.40 -22.46 -13.89
CA ARG A 446 -14.08 -21.29 -13.33
C ARG A 446 -14.82 -20.47 -14.38
N MET A 447 -14.54 -20.71 -15.65
CA MET A 447 -15.28 -20.08 -16.75
C MET A 447 -16.64 -20.75 -16.95
N PRO A 448 -17.70 -20.00 -17.29
CA PRO A 448 -19.01 -20.56 -17.60
C PRO A 448 -18.96 -21.57 -18.76
N LYS A 449 -19.53 -22.75 -18.54
CA LYS A 449 -19.56 -23.85 -19.54
C LYS A 449 -20.45 -23.55 -20.76
N THR A 450 -21.43 -22.67 -20.60
CA THR A 450 -22.41 -22.31 -21.66
C THR A 450 -22.75 -20.83 -21.58
N ARG A 451 -22.83 -20.15 -22.73
CA ARG A 451 -23.33 -18.78 -22.86
C ARG A 451 -24.39 -18.69 -23.95
N SER A 452 -25.52 -18.09 -23.63
CA SER A 452 -26.65 -17.90 -24.54
C SER A 452 -26.81 -16.48 -25.08
N TRP A 453 -25.92 -15.54 -24.73
CA TRP A 453 -26.10 -14.13 -25.06
C TRP A 453 -24.89 -13.54 -25.78
N THR A 454 -25.08 -13.15 -27.03
CA THR A 454 -24.18 -12.27 -27.77
C THR A 454 -24.74 -10.86 -27.65
N ILE A 455 -24.02 -9.94 -27.00
CA ILE A 455 -24.44 -8.53 -27.01
C ILE A 455 -24.43 -8.00 -28.46
N SER A 456 -25.63 -7.65 -28.88
CA SER A 456 -26.09 -7.27 -30.20
C SER A 456 -25.74 -5.88 -30.75
N LEU A 457 -24.61 -5.23 -30.42
CA LEU A 457 -24.43 -3.80 -30.78
C LEU A 457 -24.27 -3.51 -32.29
N HIS A 458 -24.27 -4.52 -33.17
CA HIS A 458 -24.09 -4.31 -34.62
C HIS A 458 -25.20 -3.51 -35.30
N LYS A 459 -26.40 -3.41 -34.70
CA LYS A 459 -27.50 -2.55 -35.17
C LYS A 459 -27.55 -1.20 -34.43
N ALA A 460 -26.78 -1.02 -33.37
CA ALA A 460 -26.73 0.22 -32.62
C ALA A 460 -25.76 1.18 -33.33
N VAL A 461 -26.31 2.22 -33.95
CA VAL A 461 -25.51 3.30 -34.55
C VAL A 461 -25.12 4.26 -33.42
N ASP A 462 -23.82 4.53 -33.27
CA ASP A 462 -23.35 5.59 -32.38
C ASP A 462 -23.71 6.95 -32.99
N ILE A 463 -24.68 7.63 -32.38
CA ILE A 463 -25.21 8.94 -32.82
C ILE A 463 -24.11 9.98 -33.00
N ASN A 464 -22.98 9.84 -32.29
CA ASN A 464 -21.86 10.78 -32.38
C ASN A 464 -20.89 10.47 -33.53
N THR A 465 -20.84 9.25 -34.05
CA THR A 465 -20.04 8.90 -35.24
C THR A 465 -20.71 9.31 -36.55
N SER A 466 -22.04 9.46 -36.57
CA SER A 466 -22.78 9.93 -37.75
C SER A 466 -22.68 11.44 -38.02
N ARG A 467 -22.10 12.23 -37.09
CA ARG A 467 -21.98 13.69 -37.23
C ARG A 467 -20.66 14.16 -37.84
N SER A 468 -19.72 13.26 -38.13
CA SER A 468 -18.41 13.60 -38.74
C SER A 468 -18.36 13.45 -40.26
N THR A 469 -19.50 13.19 -40.92
CA THR A 469 -19.58 13.01 -42.39
C THR A 469 -20.70 13.80 -43.06
N SER A 470 -21.14 14.92 -42.46
CA SER A 470 -22.08 15.86 -43.09
C SER A 470 -21.46 17.22 -43.30
#